data_AF-A0A6B3HNQ8-F1
#
_entry.id   AF-A0A6B3HNQ8-F1
#
_cell.length_a   1.000
_cell.length_b   1.000
_cell.length_c   1.000
_cell.angle_alpha   90.00
_cell.angle_beta   90.00
_cell.angle_gamma   90.00
#
_symmetry.space_group_name_H-M   'P 1'
#
loop_
_entity.id
_entity.type
_entity.pdbx_description
1 polymer ?
#
loop_
_entity_poly.entity_id
_entity_poly.type
_entity_poly.pdbx_seq_one_letter_code
_entity_poly.pdbx_strand_id
1 'polypeptide(L)'
;TRMLKADCEPVGVEVYSAQPTGIEYAPEVAAAMQRRRIAAIDAKHRDSVLTSVVDAVDDTVNRLTTRGIVDLDDYERKALVKDLTVAFYTGRSGTGDGA
;
A
#
# COMPACT_ATOMS: atom_id res chain seq x y z
N THR A 1 4.65 36.65 -9.22
CA THR A 1 5.51 37.52 -8.39
C THR A 1 5.06 38.97 -8.38
N ARG A 2 4.83 39.62 -9.53
CA ARG A 2 4.38 41.04 -9.58
C ARG A 2 3.10 41.34 -8.79
N MET A 3 2.10 40.47 -8.89
CA MET A 3 0.83 40.60 -8.15
C MET A 3 1.06 40.49 -6.63
N LEU A 4 1.70 39.41 -6.18
CA LEU A 4 2.07 39.21 -4.77
C LEU A 4 2.92 40.35 -4.20
N LYS A 5 3.84 40.92 -4.98
CA LYS A 5 4.63 42.09 -4.56
C LYS A 5 3.75 43.30 -4.25
N ALA A 6 2.74 43.57 -5.08
CA ALA A 6 1.80 44.68 -4.87
C ALA A 6 0.93 44.45 -3.63
N ASP A 7 0.49 43.22 -3.38
CA ASP A 7 -0.33 42.87 -2.21
C ASP A 7 0.47 42.95 -0.89
N CYS A 8 1.79 42.69 -0.93
CA CYS A 8 2.69 42.73 0.22
C CYS A 8 3.31 44.11 0.51
N GLU A 9 3.20 45.07 -0.41
CA GLU A 9 3.76 46.42 -0.28
C GLU A 9 3.22 47.21 0.94
N PRO A 10 1.91 47.19 1.27
CA PRO A 10 1.35 47.93 2.41
C PRO A 10 1.85 47.47 3.78
N VAL A 11 2.34 46.22 3.87
CA VAL A 11 2.88 45.61 5.10
C VAL A 11 4.41 45.61 5.13
N GLY A 12 5.07 46.22 4.14
CA GLY A 12 6.52 46.37 4.07
C GLY A 12 7.30 45.08 3.77
N VAL A 13 6.65 44.07 3.17
CA VAL A 13 7.28 42.79 2.85
C VAL A 13 7.77 42.78 1.40
N GLU A 14 9.08 42.55 1.21
CA GLU A 14 9.69 42.47 -0.12
C GLU A 14 9.66 41.04 -0.69
N VAL A 15 9.02 40.87 -1.85
CA VAL A 15 8.87 39.57 -2.53
C VAL A 15 9.92 39.44 -3.65
N TYR A 16 10.94 38.61 -3.42
CA TYR A 16 12.00 38.31 -4.39
C TYR A 16 11.59 37.27 -5.43
N SER A 17 10.95 36.18 -4.98
CA SER A 17 10.46 35.10 -5.84
C SER A 17 9.21 34.46 -5.24
N ALA A 18 8.43 33.81 -6.09
CA ALA A 18 7.28 33.01 -5.69
C ALA A 18 7.27 31.77 -6.56
N GLN A 19 7.23 30.60 -5.93
CA GLN A 19 7.15 29.31 -6.60
C GLN A 19 5.88 28.59 -6.18
N PRO A 20 5.11 28.03 -7.12
CA PRO A 20 3.98 27.16 -6.77
C PRO A 20 4.51 25.95 -5.98
N THR A 21 3.98 25.73 -4.78
CA THR A 21 4.32 24.58 -3.93
C THR A 21 3.42 23.37 -4.17
N GLY A 22 2.27 23.58 -4.83
CA GLY A 22 1.31 22.55 -5.15
C GLY A 22 0.25 23.04 -6.13
N ILE A 23 -0.43 22.09 -6.74
CA ILE A 23 -1.65 22.31 -7.52
C ILE A 23 -2.69 21.43 -6.86
N GLU A 24 -3.75 22.05 -6.34
CA GLU A 24 -4.83 21.35 -5.65
C GLU A 24 -6.05 21.22 -6.55
N TYR A 25 -6.88 20.23 -6.21
CA TYR A 25 -8.16 20.03 -6.85
C TYR A 25 -9.17 21.08 -6.40
N ALA A 26 -10.06 21.49 -7.30
CA ALA A 26 -11.18 22.35 -6.93
C ALA A 26 -12.08 21.65 -5.88
N PRO A 27 -12.79 22.41 -5.01
CA PRO A 27 -13.56 21.85 -3.90
C PRO A 27 -14.55 20.76 -4.32
N GLU A 28 -15.14 20.91 -5.52
CA GLU A 28 -16.16 20.00 -6.07
C GLU A 28 -15.60 18.60 -6.36
N VAL A 29 -14.31 18.49 -6.68
CA VAL A 29 -13.65 17.23 -7.07
C VAL A 29 -12.63 16.73 -6.04
N ALA A 30 -12.19 17.58 -5.11
CA ALA A 30 -11.16 17.24 -4.12
C ALA A 30 -11.52 15.99 -3.29
N ALA A 31 -12.75 15.88 -2.81
CA ALA A 31 -13.20 14.73 -2.03
C ALA A 31 -13.20 13.42 -2.85
N ALA A 32 -13.61 13.50 -4.12
CA ALA A 32 -13.61 12.34 -5.02
C ALA A 32 -12.18 11.88 -5.34
N MET A 33 -11.28 12.83 -5.62
CA MET A 33 -9.87 12.53 -5.88
C MET A 33 -9.16 11.96 -4.65
N GLN A 34 -9.47 12.47 -3.46
CA GLN A 34 -8.92 11.93 -2.22
C GLN A 34 -9.35 10.47 -1.99
N ARG A 35 -10.65 10.15 -2.15
CA ARG A 35 -11.12 8.76 -2.05
C ARG A 35 -10.45 7.85 -3.07
N ARG A 36 -10.30 8.32 -4.33
CA ARG A 36 -9.60 7.57 -5.37
C ARG A 36 -8.14 7.31 -5.01
N ARG A 37 -7.45 8.31 -4.45
CA ARG A 37 -6.06 8.16 -4.00
C ARG A 37 -5.93 7.16 -2.87
N ILE A 38 -6.81 7.24 -1.86
CA ILE A 38 -6.84 6.27 -0.76
C ILE A 38 -7.10 4.87 -1.30
N ALA A 39 -8.10 4.69 -2.18
CA ALA A 39 -8.40 3.40 -2.79
C ALA A 39 -7.22 2.82 -3.59
N ALA A 40 -6.46 3.67 -4.30
CA ALA A 40 -5.26 3.24 -5.02
C ALA A 40 -4.13 2.81 -4.07
N ILE A 41 -3.94 3.53 -2.97
CA ILE A 41 -2.95 3.17 -1.93
C ILE A 41 -3.33 1.83 -1.28
N ASP A 42 -4.59 1.68 -0.90
CA ASP A 42 -5.14 0.47 -0.31
C ASP A 42 -5.04 -0.72 -1.27
N ALA A 43 -5.35 -0.55 -2.55
CA ALA A 43 -5.15 -1.58 -3.57
C ALA A 43 -3.67 -2.00 -3.68
N LYS A 44 -2.75 -1.04 -3.75
CA LYS A 44 -1.30 -1.33 -3.79
C LYS A 44 -0.82 -2.06 -2.54
N HIS A 45 -1.35 -1.68 -1.38
CA HIS A 45 -1.01 -2.35 -0.13
C HIS A 45 -1.51 -3.80 -0.12
N ARG A 46 -2.76 -4.04 -0.52
CA ARG A 46 -3.30 -5.40 -0.64
C ARG A 46 -2.49 -6.26 -1.60
N ASP A 47 -2.13 -5.72 -2.76
CA ASP A 47 -1.32 -6.42 -3.76
C ASP A 47 0.04 -6.85 -3.20
N SER A 48 0.72 -5.94 -2.51
CA SER A 48 2.00 -6.23 -1.84
C SER A 48 1.86 -7.30 -0.74
N VAL A 49 0.81 -7.22 0.07
CA VAL A 49 0.55 -8.20 1.14
C VAL A 49 0.25 -9.59 0.57
N LEU A 50 -0.62 -9.66 -0.45
CA LEU A 50 -1.02 -10.92 -1.08
C LEU A 50 0.16 -11.60 -1.77
N THR A 51 1.01 -10.84 -2.47
CA THR A 51 2.23 -11.36 -3.09
C THR A 51 3.10 -12.08 -2.05
N SER A 52 3.38 -11.39 -0.94
CA SER A 52 4.21 -11.96 0.13
C SER A 52 3.57 -13.17 0.84
N VAL A 53 2.23 -13.24 0.92
CA VAL A 53 1.54 -14.42 1.46
C VAL A 53 1.69 -15.61 0.51
N VAL A 54 1.51 -15.40 -0.80
CA VAL A 54 1.67 -16.47 -1.79
C VAL A 54 3.09 -17.01 -1.79
N ASP A 55 4.10 -16.13 -1.72
CA ASP A 55 5.51 -16.52 -1.61
C ASP A 55 5.77 -17.38 -0.36
N ALA A 56 5.24 -16.98 0.80
CA ALA A 56 5.40 -17.72 2.05
C ALA A 56 4.71 -19.10 2.02
N VAL A 57 3.56 -19.21 1.34
CA VAL A 57 2.85 -20.48 1.15
C VAL A 57 3.66 -21.40 0.24
N ASP A 58 4.16 -20.90 -0.89
CA ASP A 58 4.97 -21.67 -1.84
C ASP A 58 6.24 -22.21 -1.16
N ASP A 59 6.97 -21.35 -0.45
CA ASP A 59 8.15 -21.73 0.34
C ASP A 59 7.83 -22.83 1.36
N THR A 60 6.70 -22.72 2.07
CA THR A 60 6.32 -23.68 3.10
C THR A 60 5.96 -25.04 2.49
N VAL A 61 5.15 -25.06 1.43
CA VAL A 61 4.80 -26.30 0.73
C VAL A 61 6.04 -26.98 0.15
N ASN A 62 6.89 -26.22 -0.54
CA ASN A 62 8.13 -26.75 -1.13
C ASN A 62 9.07 -27.33 -0.05
N ARG A 63 9.20 -26.68 1.10
CA ARG A 63 10.00 -27.17 2.23
C ARG A 63 9.44 -28.46 2.84
N LEU A 64 8.12 -28.59 2.97
CA LEU A 64 7.47 -29.81 3.50
C LEU A 64 7.66 -31.00 2.56
N THR A 65 7.47 -30.79 1.26
CA THR A 65 7.67 -31.82 0.23
C THR A 65 9.13 -32.24 0.13
N THR A 66 10.07 -31.29 0.09
CA THR A 66 11.51 -31.58 -0.02
C THR A 66 12.05 -32.39 1.15
N ARG A 67 11.49 -32.17 2.35
CA ARG A 67 11.88 -32.93 3.56
C ARG A 67 11.21 -34.31 3.65
N GLY A 68 10.34 -34.66 2.70
CA GLY A 68 9.58 -35.91 2.72
C GLY A 68 8.62 -36.02 3.90
N ILE A 69 8.23 -34.89 4.51
CA ILE A 69 7.34 -34.87 5.69
C ILE A 69 5.91 -35.17 5.25
N VAL A 70 5.56 -34.86 4.00
CA VAL A 70 4.22 -35.06 3.47
C VAL A 70 4.30 -35.52 2.02
N ASP A 71 3.60 -36.61 1.71
CA ASP A 71 3.28 -37.01 0.33
C ASP A 71 1.83 -36.61 0.09
N LEU A 72 1.62 -35.64 -0.78
CA LEU A 72 0.34 -34.97 -0.97
C LEU A 72 -0.18 -35.30 -2.35
N ASP A 73 -1.41 -35.81 -2.42
CA ASP A 73 -2.15 -35.81 -3.66
C ASP A 73 -2.61 -34.38 -4.06
N ASP A 74 -3.17 -34.23 -5.25
CA ASP A 74 -3.61 -32.94 -5.77
C ASP A 74 -4.74 -32.29 -4.93
N TYR A 75 -5.55 -33.09 -4.24
CA TYR A 75 -6.65 -32.62 -3.40
C TYR A 75 -6.13 -32.13 -2.05
N GLU A 76 -5.27 -32.91 -1.40
CA GLU A 76 -4.62 -32.57 -0.13
C GLU A 76 -3.71 -31.35 -0.28
N ARG A 77 -2.98 -31.23 -1.40
CA ARG A 77 -2.18 -30.04 -1.72
C ARG A 77 -3.04 -28.78 -1.79
N LYS A 78 -4.19 -28.84 -2.48
CA LYS A 78 -5.11 -27.68 -2.58
C LYS A 78 -5.67 -27.28 -1.22
N ALA A 79 -6.04 -28.27 -0.39
CA ALA A 79 -6.51 -28.03 0.96
C ALA A 79 -5.44 -27.34 1.83
N LEU A 80 -4.21 -27.85 1.80
CA LEU A 80 -3.09 -27.28 2.54
C LEU A 80 -2.76 -25.86 2.09
N VAL A 81 -2.70 -25.60 0.79
CA VAL A 81 -2.45 -24.25 0.24
C VAL A 81 -3.53 -23.27 0.71
N LYS A 82 -4.81 -23.67 0.68
CA LYS A 82 -5.92 -22.85 1.17
C LYS A 82 -5.76 -22.52 2.65
N ASP A 83 -5.49 -23.53 3.48
CA ASP A 83 -5.38 -23.37 4.93
C ASP A 83 -4.15 -22.53 5.31
N LEU A 84 -3.01 -22.75 4.65
CA LEU A 84 -1.81 -21.92 4.82
C LEU A 84 -2.04 -20.48 4.36
N THR A 85 -2.70 -20.25 3.23
CA THR A 85 -3.00 -18.89 2.74
C THR A 85 -3.83 -18.12 3.78
N VAL A 86 -4.85 -18.77 4.36
CA VAL A 86 -5.66 -18.19 5.44
C VAL A 86 -4.82 -17.96 6.69
N ALA A 87 -3.98 -18.91 7.09
CA ALA A 87 -3.14 -18.80 8.28
C ALA A 87 -2.09 -17.68 8.16
N PHE A 88 -1.42 -17.54 7.02
CA PHE A 88 -0.43 -16.49 6.79
C PHE A 88 -1.07 -15.10 6.67
N TYR A 89 -2.22 -14.99 6.00
CA TYR A 89 -2.94 -13.72 5.91
C TYR A 89 -3.46 -13.25 7.28
N THR A 90 -4.06 -14.15 8.05
CA THR A 90 -4.56 -13.83 9.40
C THR A 90 -3.42 -13.63 10.41
N GLY A 91 -2.37 -14.44 10.36
CA GLY A 91 -1.18 -14.28 11.19
C GLY A 91 -0.46 -12.96 10.98
N ARG A 92 -0.38 -12.48 9.72
CA ARG A 92 0.23 -11.18 9.40
C ARG A 92 -0.56 -10.00 9.98
N SER A 93 -1.88 -10.11 10.10
CA SER A 93 -2.69 -9.04 10.72
C SER A 93 -2.42 -8.86 12.22
N GLY A 94 -1.73 -9.81 12.87
CA GLY A 94 -1.35 -9.76 14.28
C GLY A 94 0.10 -9.35 14.57
N THR A 95 0.97 -9.28 13.55
CA THR A 95 2.37 -8.83 13.71
C THR A 95 2.56 -7.56 12.92
N GLY A 96 2.08 -6.45 13.50
CA GLY A 96 2.48 -5.12 13.06
C GLY A 96 3.99 -4.99 13.24
N ASP A 97 4.70 -4.82 12.13
CA ASP A 97 6.08 -4.36 12.11
C ASP A 97 6.19 -3.11 12.99
N GLY A 98 6.87 -3.26 14.12
CA GLY A 98 7.51 -2.16 14.81
C GLY A 98 8.86 -1.93 14.14
N ALA A 99 8.93 -0.93 13.26
CA ALA A 99 10.14 -0.22 12.87
C ALA A 99 9.76 1.16 12.32
#